data_AF-A2SDQ9-F1
#
_entry.id   AF-A2SDQ9-F1
#
_cell.length_a   1.000
_cell.length_b   1.000
_cell.length_c   1.000
_cell.angle_alpha   90.00
_cell.angle_beta   90.00
_cell.angle_gamma   90.00
#
_symmetry.space_group_name_H-M   'P 1'
#
loop_
_entity.id
_entity.type
_entity.pdbx_description
1 polymer ?
#
loop_
_entity_poly.entity_id
_entity_poly.type
_entity_poly.pdbx_seq_one_letter_code
_entity_poly.pdbx_strand_id
1 'polypeptide(L)'
;MRREPVIAHQPLGSSAGAADTDNPSLSSPEGTEDVSDLHDRSIGDIIREAKRLTDAQIEKILAYQRKHGLRFGEAAVALKLVTNDDVLWALSQQFHYPYAPSGKSDCNPELVVAANPFCEQAEAFRELRSQLMMGVLSLSEARRALAVVSPDVGDGKTFVAANMAVAFSQLGGRALLVDADMRTPRQHKLFGIDNSNGLSSILSGRSRQNVIHQVPDLPTLFVLPVGAVPPNPLELVQRPAFGLLMHELLSKFDHVVVDTPASVHGADARVVAAKCGAALVIGRRGKSRMKSMQTLINALAKGPAQLAGVIVNEQ
;
A
#
# COMPACT_ATOMS: atom_id res chain seq x y z
N MET A 1 17.98 54.34 29.51
CA MET A 1 18.58 55.64 29.14
C MET A 1 19.82 55.34 28.29
N ARG A 2 19.74 55.63 26.97
CA ARG A 2 20.80 55.73 25.95
C ARG A 2 21.57 54.44 25.56
N ARG A 3 21.93 54.17 24.29
CA ARG A 3 21.66 54.73 22.94
C ARG A 3 22.25 53.73 21.92
N GLU A 4 21.58 53.53 20.78
CA GLU A 4 22.15 52.91 19.56
C GLU A 4 23.24 53.80 18.93
N PRO A 5 23.93 53.27 17.89
CA PRO A 5 24.03 54.06 16.67
C PRO A 5 23.71 53.28 15.38
N VAL A 6 22.97 53.98 14.52
CA VAL A 6 22.76 53.78 13.08
C VAL A 6 23.86 54.54 12.32
N ILE A 7 24.47 53.95 11.28
CA ILE A 7 24.95 54.69 10.10
C ILE A 7 24.78 53.82 8.84
N ALA A 8 24.02 54.34 7.88
CA ALA A 8 23.93 53.91 6.50
C ALA A 8 24.86 54.77 5.62
N HIS A 9 25.38 54.25 4.50
CA HIS A 9 25.56 54.99 3.24
C HIS A 9 25.92 54.04 2.07
N GLN A 10 24.99 53.93 1.12
CA GLN A 10 25.16 53.63 -0.32
C GLN A 10 25.68 54.90 -1.06
N PRO A 11 25.83 54.96 -2.41
CA PRO A 11 26.09 53.94 -3.45
C PRO A 11 27.16 54.41 -4.49
N LEU A 12 27.49 53.59 -5.50
CA LEU A 12 28.04 54.05 -6.80
C LEU A 12 27.38 53.26 -7.96
N GLY A 13 26.73 53.99 -8.89
CA GLY A 13 26.44 53.55 -10.26
C GLY A 13 27.71 53.64 -11.14
N SER A 14 27.73 53.42 -12.46
CA SER A 14 26.69 53.28 -13.49
C SER A 14 27.33 52.84 -14.83
N SER A 15 26.61 51.98 -15.57
CA SER A 15 26.35 51.97 -17.04
C SER A 15 27.43 51.93 -18.15
N ALA A 16 26.99 51.24 -19.24
CA ALA A 16 27.37 51.24 -20.67
C ALA A 16 28.35 50.13 -21.09
N GLY A 17 28.16 49.32 -22.15
CA GLY A 17 27.14 49.21 -23.21
C GLY A 17 27.66 48.22 -24.29
N ALA A 18 26.82 47.95 -25.31
CA ALA A 18 27.10 47.32 -26.62
C ALA A 18 26.76 45.82 -26.85
N ALA A 19 25.59 45.65 -27.48
CA ALA A 19 25.16 44.82 -28.61
C ALA A 19 26.02 43.67 -29.22
N ASP A 20 25.25 42.64 -29.61
CA ASP A 20 25.32 41.74 -30.76
C ASP A 20 26.45 40.71 -30.89
N THR A 21 26.05 39.43 -30.94
CA THR A 21 26.42 38.47 -32.02
C THR A 21 25.72 37.12 -31.81
N ASP A 22 25.00 36.70 -32.85
CA ASP A 22 24.85 35.34 -33.37
C ASP A 22 24.57 34.18 -32.41
N ASN A 23 23.32 33.70 -32.42
CA ASN A 23 23.02 32.31 -32.06
C ASN A 23 22.42 31.59 -33.29
N PRO A 24 23.13 30.63 -33.91
CA PRO A 24 22.62 29.89 -35.04
C PRO A 24 21.65 28.80 -34.55
N SER A 25 20.55 28.71 -35.28
CA SER A 25 19.61 27.58 -35.32
C SER A 25 20.29 26.21 -35.24
N LEU A 26 19.95 25.43 -34.22
CA LEU A 26 20.22 24.00 -34.12
C LEU A 26 18.91 23.27 -33.82
N SER A 27 18.42 22.64 -34.89
CA SER A 27 17.49 21.52 -34.97
C SER A 27 17.25 20.74 -33.67
N SER A 28 15.98 20.68 -33.28
CA SER A 28 15.43 19.70 -32.34
C SER A 28 15.71 18.27 -32.84
N PRO A 29 16.23 17.35 -32.01
CA PRO A 29 16.10 15.92 -32.30
C PRO A 29 14.67 15.50 -31.96
N GLU A 30 13.96 15.03 -32.99
CA GLU A 30 12.74 14.25 -32.90
C GLU A 30 12.94 13.05 -31.95
N GLY A 31 11.93 12.78 -31.13
CA GLY A 31 11.93 11.65 -30.20
C GLY A 31 11.25 11.90 -28.86
N THR A 32 10.26 12.78 -28.79
CA THR A 32 9.27 12.73 -27.71
C THR A 32 8.22 11.70 -28.12
N GLU A 33 8.35 10.46 -27.63
CA GLU A 33 7.21 9.55 -27.60
C GLU A 33 6.08 10.25 -26.84
N ASP A 34 4.97 10.49 -27.54
CA ASP A 34 3.79 11.18 -27.05
C ASP A 34 3.22 10.48 -25.80
N VAL A 35 3.45 11.09 -24.64
CA VAL A 35 2.84 10.66 -23.36
C VAL A 35 1.34 10.99 -23.32
N SER A 36 0.78 11.61 -24.37
CA SER A 36 -0.65 11.94 -24.50
C SER A 36 -1.52 10.85 -25.16
N ASP A 37 -0.94 9.86 -25.83
CA ASP A 37 -1.71 8.87 -26.63
C ASP A 37 -2.18 7.63 -25.86
N LEU A 38 -1.76 7.48 -24.60
CA LEU A 38 -2.15 6.32 -23.77
C LEU A 38 -3.49 6.51 -23.04
N HIS A 39 -4.12 7.69 -23.12
CA HIS A 39 -5.30 8.04 -22.33
C HIS A 39 -6.66 7.67 -22.93
N ASP A 40 -6.74 7.16 -24.16
CA ASP A 40 -8.02 6.97 -24.88
C ASP A 40 -8.27 5.53 -25.37
N ARG A 41 -7.64 4.53 -24.75
CA ARG A 41 -7.97 3.13 -25.08
C ARG A 41 -9.40 2.81 -24.62
N SER A 42 -10.30 2.66 -25.59
CA SER A 42 -11.68 2.23 -25.35
C SER A 42 -11.69 0.84 -24.70
N ILE A 43 -12.62 0.61 -23.77
CA ILE A 43 -12.83 -0.71 -23.15
C ILE A 43 -12.96 -1.82 -24.21
N GLY A 44 -13.53 -1.51 -25.38
CA GLY A 44 -13.66 -2.46 -26.49
C GLY A 44 -12.31 -2.93 -27.02
N ASP A 45 -11.32 -2.03 -27.12
CA ASP A 45 -9.98 -2.35 -27.62
C ASP A 45 -9.19 -3.17 -26.59
N ILE A 46 -9.37 -2.86 -25.30
CA ILE A 46 -8.73 -3.60 -24.20
C ILE A 46 -9.28 -5.04 -24.14
N ILE A 47 -10.60 -5.21 -24.24
CA ILE A 47 -11.25 -6.53 -24.27
C ILE A 47 -10.85 -7.32 -25.52
N ARG A 48 -10.81 -6.64 -26.69
CA ARG A 48 -10.39 -7.26 -27.96
C ARG A 48 -9.00 -7.87 -27.84
N GLU A 49 -8.04 -7.11 -27.33
CA GLU A 49 -6.65 -7.56 -27.20
C GLU A 49 -6.53 -8.71 -26.20
N ALA A 50 -7.15 -8.58 -25.03
CA ALA A 50 -7.04 -9.56 -23.95
C ALA A 50 -7.64 -10.93 -24.29
N LYS A 51 -8.76 -10.95 -25.03
CA LYS A 51 -9.43 -12.19 -25.44
C LYS A 51 -9.20 -12.61 -26.88
N ARG A 52 -8.40 -11.83 -27.63
CA ARG A 52 -8.14 -12.04 -29.06
C ARG A 52 -9.45 -12.20 -29.84
N LEU A 53 -10.40 -11.31 -29.58
CA LEU A 53 -11.70 -11.33 -30.27
C LEU A 53 -11.51 -11.04 -31.76
N THR A 54 -12.18 -11.82 -32.61
CA THR A 54 -12.15 -11.61 -34.06
C THR A 54 -13.04 -10.44 -34.47
N ASP A 55 -12.77 -9.84 -35.64
CA ASP A 55 -13.56 -8.71 -36.14
C ASP A 55 -15.04 -9.08 -36.30
N ALA A 56 -15.34 -10.31 -36.70
CA ALA A 56 -16.70 -10.85 -36.77
C ALA A 56 -17.39 -10.95 -35.39
N GLN A 57 -16.63 -11.21 -34.32
CA GLN A 57 -17.17 -11.19 -32.96
C GLN A 57 -17.44 -9.76 -32.48
N ILE A 58 -16.59 -8.80 -32.84
CA ILE A 58 -16.79 -7.38 -32.51
C ILE A 58 -18.02 -6.82 -33.20
N GLU A 59 -18.21 -7.10 -34.50
CA GLU A 59 -19.41 -6.67 -35.22
C GLU A 59 -20.69 -7.19 -34.56
N LYS A 60 -20.68 -8.44 -34.09
CA LYS A 60 -21.81 -9.02 -33.33
C LYS A 60 -22.06 -8.27 -32.02
N ILE A 61 -21.00 -7.94 -31.28
CA ILE A 61 -21.11 -7.16 -30.03
C ILE A 61 -21.71 -5.78 -30.33
N LEU A 62 -21.18 -5.06 -31.32
CA LEU A 62 -21.65 -3.73 -31.73
C LEU A 62 -23.10 -3.74 -32.24
N ALA A 63 -23.50 -4.77 -32.98
CA ALA A 63 -24.87 -4.94 -33.43
C ALA A 63 -25.82 -5.20 -32.24
N TYR A 64 -25.43 -6.06 -31.31
CA TYR A 64 -26.20 -6.36 -30.11
C TYR A 64 -26.31 -5.14 -29.19
N GLN A 65 -25.21 -4.40 -29.04
CA GLN A 65 -25.14 -3.15 -28.28
C GLN A 65 -26.15 -2.12 -28.81
N ARG A 66 -26.14 -1.84 -30.12
CA ARG A 66 -27.08 -0.89 -30.76
C ARG A 66 -28.53 -1.34 -30.64
N LYS A 67 -28.79 -2.65 -30.78
CA LYS A 67 -30.15 -3.21 -30.73
C LYS A 67 -30.76 -3.15 -29.32
N HIS A 68 -29.95 -3.34 -28.28
CA HIS A 68 -30.43 -3.47 -26.91
C HIS A 68 -30.10 -2.27 -26.01
N GLY A 69 -29.39 -1.25 -26.54
CA GLY A 69 -29.02 -0.05 -25.77
C GLY A 69 -28.05 -0.34 -24.62
N LEU A 70 -27.23 -1.39 -24.74
CA LEU A 70 -26.29 -1.83 -23.70
C LEU A 70 -24.93 -1.14 -23.83
N ARG A 71 -24.09 -1.26 -22.80
CA ARG A 71 -22.65 -0.94 -22.91
C ARG A 71 -21.90 -2.07 -23.62
N PHE A 72 -20.73 -1.78 -24.20
CA PHE A 72 -19.96 -2.77 -24.97
C PHE A 72 -19.65 -4.05 -24.15
N GLY A 73 -19.18 -3.90 -22.91
CA GLY A 73 -18.89 -5.03 -22.02
C GLY A 73 -20.12 -5.88 -21.69
N GLU A 74 -21.26 -5.23 -21.40
CA GLU A 74 -22.53 -5.91 -21.13
C GLU A 74 -23.03 -6.71 -22.34
N ALA A 75 -22.92 -6.13 -23.54
CA ALA A 75 -23.24 -6.82 -24.78
C ALA A 75 -22.33 -8.02 -25.04
N ALA A 76 -21.03 -7.90 -24.74
CA ALA A 76 -20.06 -8.98 -24.90
C ALA A 76 -20.32 -10.15 -23.92
N VAL A 77 -20.71 -9.85 -22.68
CA VAL A 77 -21.11 -10.86 -21.67
C VAL A 77 -22.42 -11.53 -22.06
N ALA A 78 -23.42 -10.76 -22.50
CA ALA A 78 -24.71 -11.30 -22.95
C ALA A 78 -24.56 -12.28 -24.12
N LEU A 79 -23.59 -12.03 -25.02
CA LEU A 79 -23.23 -12.91 -26.13
C LEU A 79 -22.33 -14.10 -25.71
N LYS A 80 -21.97 -14.21 -24.43
CA LYS A 80 -21.05 -15.23 -23.87
C LYS A 80 -19.68 -15.25 -24.55
N LEU A 81 -19.25 -14.11 -25.11
CA LEU A 81 -17.94 -13.97 -25.75
C LEU A 81 -16.85 -13.64 -24.72
N VAL A 82 -17.23 -13.03 -23.59
CA VAL A 82 -16.37 -12.70 -22.47
C VAL A 82 -17.12 -12.92 -21.15
N THR A 83 -16.40 -13.05 -20.04
CA THR A 83 -16.98 -13.11 -18.69
C THR A 83 -17.09 -11.71 -18.07
N ASN A 84 -17.82 -11.60 -16.96
CA ASN A 84 -17.85 -10.35 -16.19
C ASN A 84 -16.44 -9.97 -15.68
N ASP A 85 -15.62 -10.94 -15.30
CA ASP A 85 -14.25 -10.73 -14.83
C ASP A 85 -13.36 -10.09 -15.91
N ASP A 86 -13.59 -10.46 -17.17
CA ASP A 86 -12.85 -9.90 -18.31
C ASP A 86 -13.18 -8.44 -18.57
N VAL A 87 -14.47 -8.08 -18.42
CA VAL A 87 -14.95 -6.70 -18.53
C VAL A 87 -14.39 -5.87 -17.37
N LEU A 88 -14.40 -6.43 -16.16
CA LEU A 88 -13.88 -5.80 -14.96
C LEU A 88 -12.37 -5.58 -15.03
N TRP A 89 -11.60 -6.54 -15.57
CA TRP A 89 -10.18 -6.35 -15.86
C TRP A 89 -9.94 -5.26 -16.91
N ALA A 90 -10.75 -5.22 -17.98
CA ALA A 90 -10.58 -4.19 -19.00
C ALA A 90 -10.85 -2.78 -18.44
N LEU A 91 -11.87 -2.65 -17.59
CA LEU A 91 -12.15 -1.41 -16.84
C LEU A 91 -11.00 -1.05 -15.91
N SER A 92 -10.40 -2.01 -15.20
CA SER A 92 -9.30 -1.71 -14.30
C SER A 92 -8.08 -1.15 -15.04
N GLN A 93 -7.75 -1.70 -16.21
CA GLN A 93 -6.69 -1.16 -17.06
C GLN A 93 -7.03 0.24 -17.56
N GLN A 94 -8.27 0.46 -18.01
CA GLN A 94 -8.74 1.76 -18.48
C GLN A 94 -8.63 2.86 -17.40
N PHE A 95 -8.97 2.52 -16.15
CA PHE A 95 -8.95 3.45 -15.01
C PHE A 95 -7.68 3.37 -14.16
N HIS A 96 -6.63 2.66 -14.59
CA HIS A 96 -5.39 2.46 -13.84
C HIS A 96 -5.61 1.95 -12.40
N TYR A 97 -6.65 1.14 -12.23
CA TYR A 97 -7.01 0.55 -10.95
C TYR A 97 -6.20 -0.74 -10.74
N PRO A 98 -5.48 -0.92 -9.62
CA PRO A 98 -4.74 -2.15 -9.36
C PRO A 98 -5.69 -3.32 -9.16
N TYR A 99 -5.87 -4.11 -10.23
CA TYR A 99 -6.72 -5.29 -10.30
C TYR A 99 -5.91 -6.41 -10.93
N ALA A 100 -5.68 -7.47 -10.14
CA ALA A 100 -5.15 -8.71 -10.66
C ALA A 100 -6.30 -9.48 -11.35
N PRO A 101 -6.22 -9.80 -12.65
CA PRO A 101 -7.26 -10.57 -13.33
C PRO A 101 -7.48 -11.92 -12.67
N SER A 102 -8.76 -12.23 -12.40
CA SER A 102 -9.21 -13.59 -12.09
C SER A 102 -8.71 -14.55 -13.18
N GLY A 103 -7.71 -15.36 -12.87
CA GLY A 103 -7.21 -16.41 -13.76
C GLY A 103 -5.80 -16.23 -14.31
N LYS A 104 -5.08 -15.14 -14.01
CA LYS A 104 -3.65 -14.99 -14.40
C LYS A 104 -2.70 -14.33 -13.40
N SER A 105 -3.16 -13.90 -12.23
CA SER A 105 -2.22 -13.54 -11.15
C SER A 105 -1.97 -14.73 -10.25
N ASP A 106 -0.69 -15.05 -10.05
CA ASP A 106 -0.18 -15.93 -8.98
C ASP A 106 -0.37 -15.29 -7.58
N CYS A 107 -1.35 -14.40 -7.41
CA CYS A 107 -1.66 -13.74 -6.16
C CYS A 107 -2.30 -14.75 -5.20
N ASN A 108 -1.76 -14.82 -3.98
CA ASN A 108 -2.30 -15.69 -2.94
C ASN A 108 -3.78 -15.36 -2.67
N PRO A 109 -4.70 -16.35 -2.61
CA PRO A 109 -6.13 -16.10 -2.40
C PRO A 109 -6.47 -15.42 -1.07
N GLU A 110 -5.56 -15.45 -0.09
CA GLU A 110 -5.71 -14.70 1.16
C GLU A 110 -5.54 -13.19 0.97
N LEU A 111 -4.94 -12.73 -0.13
CA LEU A 111 -4.87 -11.30 -0.49
C LEU A 111 -6.16 -10.88 -1.21
N VAL A 112 -7.31 -11.01 -0.55
CA VAL A 112 -8.65 -10.77 -1.14
C VAL A 112 -8.80 -9.41 -1.82
N VAL A 113 -8.14 -8.36 -1.30
CA VAL A 113 -8.18 -7.02 -1.91
C VAL A 113 -7.44 -6.98 -3.25
N ALA A 114 -6.47 -7.86 -3.47
CA ALA A 114 -5.76 -7.99 -4.75
C ALA A 114 -6.41 -9.07 -5.64
N ALA A 115 -6.69 -10.25 -5.07
CA ALA A 115 -7.15 -11.44 -5.80
C ALA A 115 -8.63 -11.39 -6.19
N ASN A 116 -9.48 -10.71 -5.41
CA ASN A 116 -10.90 -10.52 -5.72
C ASN A 116 -11.39 -9.10 -5.30
N PRO A 117 -10.88 -8.02 -5.90
CA PRO A 117 -11.12 -6.65 -5.44
C PRO A 117 -12.56 -6.16 -5.60
N PHE A 118 -13.46 -6.88 -6.28
CA PHE A 118 -14.86 -6.48 -6.42
C PHE A 118 -15.79 -7.21 -5.45
N CYS A 119 -15.24 -8.00 -4.52
CA CYS A 119 -16.03 -8.65 -3.48
C CYS A 119 -16.34 -7.71 -2.30
N GLU A 120 -17.36 -8.08 -1.52
CA GLU A 120 -17.77 -7.37 -0.31
C GLU A 120 -16.62 -7.24 0.70
N GLN A 121 -15.77 -8.28 0.83
CA GLN A 121 -14.62 -8.23 1.72
C GLN A 121 -13.61 -7.15 1.31
N ALA A 122 -13.38 -6.95 0.00
CA ALA A 122 -12.48 -5.92 -0.49
C ALA A 122 -13.04 -4.51 -0.22
N GLU A 123 -14.35 -4.31 -0.40
CA GLU A 123 -15.01 -3.06 -0.02
C GLU A 123 -14.93 -2.78 1.48
N ALA A 124 -15.08 -3.79 2.33
CA ALA A 124 -14.91 -3.63 3.79
C ALA A 124 -13.50 -3.14 4.17
N PHE A 125 -12.45 -3.61 3.48
CA PHE A 125 -11.09 -3.10 3.65
C PHE A 125 -10.93 -1.65 3.16
N ARG A 126 -11.60 -1.25 2.06
CA ARG A 126 -11.56 0.14 1.56
C ARG A 126 -12.29 1.10 2.48
N GLU A 127 -13.43 0.67 3.03
CA GLU A 127 -14.18 1.42 4.04
C GLU A 127 -13.33 1.64 5.29
N LEU A 128 -12.73 0.57 5.81
CA LEU A 128 -11.83 0.64 6.95
C LEU A 128 -10.61 1.53 6.68
N ARG A 129 -10.00 1.44 5.50
CA ARG A 129 -8.92 2.34 5.07
C ARG A 129 -9.35 3.81 5.13
N SER A 130 -10.52 4.15 4.59
CA SER A 130 -11.06 5.50 4.62
C SER A 130 -11.28 6.00 6.05
N GLN A 131 -11.84 5.16 6.93
CA GLN A 131 -12.02 5.48 8.35
C GLN A 131 -10.68 5.75 9.06
N LEU A 132 -9.66 4.92 8.79
CA LEU A 132 -8.33 5.10 9.36
C LEU A 132 -7.67 6.41 8.89
N MET A 133 -7.80 6.75 7.61
CA MET A 133 -7.26 7.99 7.04
C MET A 133 -7.96 9.26 7.55
N MET A 134 -9.27 9.20 7.77
CA MET A 134 -10.01 10.32 8.38
C MET A 134 -9.77 10.43 9.89
N GLY A 135 -9.33 9.34 10.53
CA GLY A 135 -9.05 9.27 11.96
C GLY A 135 -7.56 9.28 12.27
N VAL A 136 -7.08 8.17 12.85
CA VAL A 136 -5.75 8.06 13.48
C VAL A 136 -4.56 8.23 12.53
N LEU A 137 -4.78 8.12 11.21
CA LEU A 137 -3.76 8.28 10.16
C LEU A 137 -3.95 9.58 9.35
N SER A 138 -4.76 10.52 9.85
CA SER A 138 -4.95 11.82 9.21
C SER A 138 -3.64 12.59 9.04
N LEU A 139 -3.52 13.29 7.90
CA LEU A 139 -2.38 14.16 7.58
C LEU A 139 -2.29 15.41 8.46
N SER A 140 -3.34 15.73 9.23
CA SER A 140 -3.35 16.85 10.19
C SER A 140 -2.56 16.56 11.47
N GLU A 141 -2.18 15.31 11.72
CA GLU A 141 -1.42 14.89 12.90
C GLU A 141 0.00 14.45 12.52
N ALA A 142 0.82 14.18 13.54
CA ALA A 142 2.11 13.52 13.33
C ALA A 142 1.92 12.18 12.62
N ARG A 143 2.70 11.91 11.56
CA ARG A 143 2.63 10.66 10.80
C ARG A 143 2.85 9.46 11.72
N ARG A 144 2.02 8.43 11.55
CA ARG A 144 2.05 7.18 12.30
C ARG A 144 2.02 5.99 11.37
N ALA A 145 2.66 4.92 11.82
CA ALA A 145 2.45 3.59 11.25
C ALA A 145 1.27 2.92 11.96
N LEU A 146 0.58 2.02 11.26
CA LEU A 146 -0.52 1.24 11.80
C LEU A 146 -0.02 -0.14 12.23
N ALA A 147 0.11 -0.38 13.53
CA ALA A 147 0.34 -1.72 14.05
C ALA A 147 -0.97 -2.52 14.05
N VAL A 148 -0.94 -3.74 13.49
CA VAL A 148 -2.07 -4.67 13.55
C VAL A 148 -1.77 -5.71 14.62
N VAL A 149 -2.61 -5.75 15.67
CA VAL A 149 -2.36 -6.53 16.89
C VAL A 149 -3.54 -7.44 17.20
N SER A 150 -3.31 -8.59 17.82
CA SER A 150 -4.38 -9.49 18.29
C SER A 150 -3.99 -10.16 19.61
N PRO A 151 -4.96 -10.60 20.43
CA PRO A 151 -4.64 -11.34 21.64
C PRO A 151 -3.99 -12.69 21.32
N ASP A 152 -4.56 -13.45 20.39
CA ASP A 152 -4.25 -14.85 20.18
C ASP A 152 -3.71 -15.11 18.76
N VAL A 153 -2.99 -16.23 18.63
CA VAL A 153 -2.54 -16.74 17.33
C VAL A 153 -3.76 -17.22 16.55
N GLY A 154 -3.83 -16.87 15.26
CA GLY A 154 -4.95 -17.28 14.40
C GLY A 154 -6.18 -16.36 14.46
N ASP A 155 -6.06 -15.18 15.08
CA ASP A 155 -7.13 -14.15 15.05
C ASP A 155 -7.23 -13.43 13.69
N GLY A 156 -6.26 -13.63 12.79
CA GLY A 156 -6.25 -13.06 11.45
C GLY A 156 -5.48 -11.75 11.29
N LYS A 157 -4.70 -11.32 12.29
CA LYS A 157 -3.85 -10.11 12.23
C LYS A 157 -2.98 -10.01 10.97
N THR A 158 -2.33 -11.11 10.57
CA THR A 158 -1.47 -11.17 9.37
C THR A 158 -2.28 -10.99 8.08
N PHE A 159 -3.46 -11.61 8.02
CA PHE A 159 -4.40 -11.46 6.90
C PHE A 159 -4.92 -10.02 6.79
N VAL A 160 -5.31 -9.43 7.92
CA VAL A 160 -5.79 -8.04 7.97
C VAL A 160 -4.66 -7.06 7.61
N ALA A 161 -3.45 -7.25 8.14
CA ALA A 161 -2.29 -6.41 7.82
C ALA A 161 -1.94 -6.43 6.32
N ALA A 162 -1.92 -7.63 5.72
CA ALA A 162 -1.62 -7.79 4.30
C ALA A 162 -2.65 -7.08 3.41
N ASN A 163 -3.94 -7.34 3.64
CA ASN A 163 -5.02 -6.74 2.85
C ASN A 163 -5.17 -5.24 3.09
N MET A 164 -4.87 -4.76 4.30
CA MET A 164 -4.82 -3.32 4.58
C MET A 164 -3.70 -2.64 3.80
N ALA A 165 -2.52 -3.26 3.70
CA ALA A 165 -1.42 -2.72 2.91
C ALA A 165 -1.75 -2.66 1.41
N VAL A 166 -2.40 -3.70 0.87
CA VAL A 166 -2.93 -3.70 -0.51
C VAL A 166 -3.98 -2.60 -0.69
N ALA A 167 -4.90 -2.43 0.28
CA ALA A 167 -5.89 -1.36 0.21
C ALA A 167 -5.22 0.02 0.19
N PHE A 168 -4.20 0.27 1.01
CA PHE A 168 -3.46 1.53 0.96
C PHE A 168 -2.71 1.74 -0.37
N SER A 169 -2.13 0.70 -0.95
CA SER A 169 -1.40 0.83 -2.23
C SER A 169 -2.32 1.22 -3.40
N GLN A 170 -3.62 0.88 -3.32
CA GLN A 170 -4.62 1.26 -4.33
C GLN A 170 -4.93 2.76 -4.41
N LEU A 171 -4.42 3.59 -3.49
CA LEU A 171 -4.57 5.06 -3.56
C LEU A 171 -3.50 5.75 -4.42
N GLY A 172 -2.56 5.00 -4.99
CA GLY A 172 -1.44 5.54 -5.77
C GLY A 172 -0.25 6.01 -4.94
N GLY A 173 -0.41 6.18 -3.61
CA GLY A 173 0.68 6.42 -2.67
C GLY A 173 1.51 5.17 -2.37
N ARG A 174 2.76 5.35 -1.94
CA ARG A 174 3.66 4.25 -1.59
C ARG A 174 3.25 3.64 -0.24
N ALA A 175 2.79 2.39 -0.28
CA ALA A 175 2.45 1.62 0.92
C ALA A 175 3.56 0.63 1.27
N LEU A 176 3.90 0.52 2.55
CA LEU A 176 4.83 -0.48 3.07
C LEU A 176 4.14 -1.38 4.08
N LEU A 177 4.28 -2.69 3.91
CA LEU A 177 4.00 -3.69 4.93
C LEU A 177 5.30 -4.16 5.59
N VAL A 178 5.39 -4.01 6.91
CA VAL A 178 6.49 -4.54 7.71
C VAL A 178 6.02 -5.80 8.44
N ASP A 179 6.66 -6.94 8.19
CA ASP A 179 6.49 -8.14 9.02
C ASP A 179 7.36 -8.01 10.27
N ALA A 180 6.77 -7.57 11.38
CA ALA A 180 7.41 -7.55 12.69
C ALA A 180 7.02 -8.74 13.57
N ASP A 181 6.29 -9.73 13.03
CA ASP A 181 6.07 -11.03 13.67
C ASP A 181 7.30 -11.92 13.53
N MET A 182 8.34 -11.58 14.28
CA MET A 182 9.59 -12.36 14.34
C MET A 182 9.44 -13.71 15.05
N ARG A 183 8.24 -14.08 15.49
CA ARG A 183 7.97 -15.38 16.13
C ARG A 183 7.36 -16.37 15.15
N THR A 184 6.42 -15.90 14.34
CA THR A 184 5.71 -16.70 13.34
C THR A 184 5.56 -15.94 12.00
N PRO A 185 6.69 -15.59 11.33
CA PRO A 185 6.65 -14.77 10.13
C PRO A 185 5.91 -15.46 8.98
N ARG A 186 5.10 -14.71 8.25
CA ARG A 186 4.23 -15.26 7.21
C ARG A 186 4.01 -14.34 6.01
N GLN A 187 4.32 -13.05 6.10
CA GLN A 187 4.06 -12.11 5.01
C GLN A 187 4.80 -12.51 3.73
N HIS A 188 6.04 -12.98 3.84
CA HIS A 188 6.81 -13.46 2.69
C HIS A 188 6.11 -14.60 1.92
N LYS A 189 5.35 -15.46 2.60
CA LYS A 189 4.58 -16.54 1.96
C LYS A 189 3.33 -16.03 1.26
N LEU A 190 2.69 -14.98 1.79
CA LEU A 190 1.52 -14.37 1.18
C LEU A 190 1.87 -13.62 -0.10
N PHE A 191 3.01 -12.93 -0.11
CA PHE A 191 3.46 -12.13 -1.24
C PHE A 191 4.43 -12.86 -2.19
N GLY A 192 4.80 -14.11 -1.90
CA GLY A 192 5.70 -14.89 -2.75
C GLY A 192 7.11 -14.31 -2.86
N ILE A 193 7.61 -13.66 -1.80
CA ILE A 193 8.91 -12.97 -1.79
C ILE A 193 9.96 -13.74 -0.98
N ASP A 194 11.23 -13.46 -1.25
CA ASP A 194 12.35 -14.01 -0.48
C ASP A 194 12.32 -13.53 0.99
N ASN A 195 12.77 -14.40 1.90
CA ASN A 195 12.84 -14.12 3.34
C ASN A 195 14.25 -14.43 3.89
N SER A 196 15.28 -14.40 3.05
CA SER A 196 16.66 -14.65 3.50
C SER A 196 17.21 -13.49 4.33
N ASN A 197 16.77 -12.26 4.03
CA ASN A 197 17.15 -11.02 4.72
C ASN A 197 15.90 -10.15 4.91
N GLY A 198 15.94 -9.26 5.89
CA GLY A 198 14.76 -8.50 6.28
C GLY A 198 14.95 -7.72 7.57
N LEU A 199 13.85 -7.45 8.27
CA LEU A 199 13.81 -6.65 9.48
C LEU A 199 14.85 -7.10 10.54
N SER A 200 15.01 -8.40 10.77
CA SER A 200 15.96 -8.92 11.77
C SER A 200 17.42 -8.60 11.43
N SER A 201 17.77 -8.60 10.14
CA SER A 201 19.12 -8.24 9.67
C SER A 201 19.41 -6.75 9.87
N ILE A 202 18.42 -5.89 9.61
CA ILE A 202 18.50 -4.44 9.85
C ILE A 202 18.73 -4.18 11.34
N LEU A 203 17.89 -4.75 12.21
CA LEU A 203 17.93 -4.49 13.66
C LEU A 203 19.14 -5.10 14.36
N SER A 204 19.78 -6.11 13.75
CA SER A 204 21.03 -6.68 14.24
C SER A 204 22.28 -5.99 13.67
N GLY A 205 22.12 -4.94 12.87
CA GLY A 205 23.24 -4.20 12.26
C GLY A 205 23.97 -4.97 11.15
N ARG A 206 23.40 -6.08 10.68
CA ARG A 206 23.97 -6.95 9.63
C ARG A 206 23.46 -6.55 8.24
N SER A 207 23.25 -5.25 8.04
CA SER A 207 22.50 -4.71 6.89
C SER A 207 23.07 -5.19 5.56
N ARG A 208 22.20 -5.75 4.72
CA ARG A 208 22.44 -6.03 3.31
C ARG A 208 21.56 -5.11 2.46
N GLN A 209 21.98 -4.83 1.24
CA GLN A 209 21.17 -4.08 0.28
C GLN A 209 19.89 -4.87 -0.06
N ASN A 210 18.83 -4.16 -0.47
CA ASN A 210 17.59 -4.73 -1.04
C ASN A 210 16.77 -5.64 -0.11
N VAL A 211 16.53 -5.22 1.13
CA VAL A 211 15.67 -5.93 2.10
C VAL A 211 14.18 -5.58 2.02
N ILE A 212 13.82 -4.56 1.24
CA ILE A 212 12.42 -4.18 0.99
C ILE A 212 12.09 -4.58 -0.44
N HIS A 213 11.07 -5.41 -0.60
CA HIS A 213 10.66 -5.97 -1.88
C HIS A 213 9.44 -5.23 -2.42
N GLN A 214 9.50 -4.76 -3.67
CA GLN A 214 8.32 -4.30 -4.38
C GLN A 214 7.48 -5.50 -4.83
N VAL A 215 6.17 -5.41 -4.71
CA VAL A 215 5.27 -6.49 -5.15
C VAL A 215 5.02 -6.34 -6.66
N PRO A 216 5.31 -7.36 -7.50
CA PRO A 216 5.24 -7.25 -8.96
C PRO A 216 3.88 -6.75 -9.50
N ASP A 217 2.78 -7.32 -8.99
CA ASP A 217 1.42 -7.00 -9.44
C ASP A 217 0.85 -5.72 -8.80
N LEU A 218 1.56 -5.12 -7.83
CA LEU A 218 1.11 -3.97 -7.05
C LEU A 218 2.27 -2.96 -6.93
N PRO A 219 2.51 -2.11 -7.94
CA PRO A 219 3.75 -1.35 -8.07
C PRO A 219 3.97 -0.33 -6.94
N THR A 220 2.91 0.09 -6.25
CA THR A 220 2.99 1.01 -5.12
C THR A 220 3.08 0.30 -3.76
N LEU A 221 3.04 -1.04 -3.74
CA LEU A 221 3.15 -1.86 -2.54
C LEU A 221 4.57 -2.42 -2.38
N PHE A 222 5.08 -2.26 -1.16
CA PHE A 222 6.37 -2.76 -0.73
C PHE A 222 6.21 -3.61 0.52
N VAL A 223 7.07 -4.61 0.69
CA VAL A 223 7.07 -5.51 1.84
C VAL A 223 8.47 -5.63 2.41
N LEU A 224 8.61 -5.40 3.71
CA LEU A 224 9.79 -5.71 4.51
C LEU A 224 9.52 -7.00 5.30
N PRO A 225 10.02 -8.16 4.85
CA PRO A 225 9.83 -9.42 5.56
C PRO A 225 10.72 -9.48 6.81
N VAL A 226 10.55 -10.49 7.66
CA VAL A 226 11.36 -10.65 8.88
C VAL A 226 12.82 -10.95 8.56
N GLY A 227 13.09 -11.74 7.51
CA GLY A 227 14.39 -12.38 7.31
C GLY A 227 14.54 -13.63 8.19
N ALA A 228 15.79 -13.94 8.56
CA ALA A 228 16.09 -15.01 9.51
C ALA A 228 15.43 -14.73 10.87
N VAL A 229 14.72 -15.73 11.41
CA VAL A 229 14.07 -15.63 12.73
C VAL A 229 15.14 -15.48 13.83
N PRO A 230 15.14 -14.37 14.59
CA PRO A 230 16.12 -14.16 15.65
C PRO A 230 15.73 -14.92 16.93
N PRO A 231 16.69 -15.29 17.79
CA PRO A 231 16.41 -15.92 19.08
C PRO A 231 15.84 -14.94 20.14
N ASN A 232 15.93 -13.63 19.88
CA ASN A 232 15.66 -12.55 20.83
C ASN A 232 14.78 -11.44 20.21
N PRO A 233 13.55 -11.75 19.75
CA PRO A 233 12.72 -10.82 18.98
C PRO A 233 12.32 -9.58 19.78
N LEU A 234 11.93 -9.75 21.06
CA LEU A 234 11.50 -8.64 21.92
C LEU A 234 12.63 -7.62 22.13
N GLU A 235 13.84 -8.10 22.41
CA GLU A 235 15.01 -7.25 22.64
C GLU A 235 15.38 -6.46 21.38
N LEU A 236 15.16 -7.01 20.19
CA LEU A 236 15.41 -6.30 18.93
C LEU A 236 14.43 -5.15 18.73
N VAL A 237 13.12 -5.37 18.94
CA VAL A 237 12.10 -4.32 18.75
C VAL A 237 12.09 -3.28 19.88
N GLN A 238 12.64 -3.59 21.05
CA GLN A 238 12.79 -2.63 22.15
C GLN A 238 13.92 -1.63 21.93
N ARG A 239 14.95 -1.98 21.16
CA ARG A 239 16.11 -1.11 20.93
C ARG A 239 15.71 0.19 20.23
N PRO A 240 16.46 1.29 20.46
CA PRO A 240 16.26 2.55 19.73
C PRO A 240 16.25 2.39 18.21
N ALA A 241 17.04 1.45 17.69
CA ALA A 241 17.15 1.15 16.26
C ALA A 241 15.79 0.89 15.58
N PHE A 242 14.86 0.18 16.25
CA PHE A 242 13.53 -0.07 15.67
C PHE A 242 12.71 1.22 15.56
N GLY A 243 12.75 2.09 16.57
CA GLY A 243 12.09 3.40 16.52
C GLY A 243 12.65 4.31 15.43
N LEU A 244 13.98 4.33 15.27
CA LEU A 244 14.66 5.07 14.20
C LEU A 244 14.27 4.55 12.82
N LEU A 245 14.22 3.22 12.65
CA LEU A 245 13.74 2.59 11.42
C LEU A 245 12.31 3.01 11.11
N MET A 246 11.39 2.97 12.08
CA MET A 246 10.00 3.40 11.85
C MET A 246 9.90 4.86 11.39
N HIS A 247 10.71 5.76 11.97
CA HIS A 247 10.79 7.15 11.53
C HIS A 247 11.30 7.28 10.08
N GLU A 248 12.34 6.53 9.73
CA GLU A 248 12.89 6.51 8.38
C GLU A 248 11.89 5.94 7.36
N LEU A 249 11.12 4.91 7.73
CA LEU A 249 10.11 4.35 6.85
C LEU A 249 8.95 5.33 6.64
N LEU A 250 8.50 6.03 7.68
CA LEU A 250 7.42 7.03 7.58
C LEU A 250 7.80 8.27 6.74
N SER A 251 9.09 8.54 6.53
CA SER A 251 9.55 9.60 5.63
C SER A 251 9.62 9.16 4.16
N LYS A 252 9.68 7.85 3.89
CA LYS A 252 9.81 7.28 2.54
C LYS A 252 8.51 6.71 1.97
N PHE A 253 7.57 6.37 2.84
CA PHE A 253 6.30 5.74 2.50
C PHE A 253 5.14 6.60 3.02
N ASP A 254 4.08 6.69 2.24
CA ASP A 254 2.88 7.44 2.59
C ASP A 254 2.06 6.70 3.65
N HIS A 255 2.05 5.37 3.57
CA HIS A 255 1.37 4.50 4.52
C HIS A 255 2.29 3.34 4.94
N VAL A 256 2.38 3.11 6.25
CA VAL A 256 3.16 2.00 6.81
C VAL A 256 2.24 1.15 7.69
N VAL A 257 2.06 -0.12 7.32
CA VAL A 257 1.32 -1.13 8.08
C VAL A 257 2.32 -2.10 8.69
N VAL A 258 2.14 -2.48 9.95
CA VAL A 258 3.07 -3.36 10.66
C VAL A 258 2.30 -4.56 11.23
N ASP A 259 2.59 -5.76 10.71
CA ASP A 259 2.14 -7.00 11.31
C ASP A 259 2.96 -7.30 12.57
N THR A 260 2.31 -7.79 13.61
CA THR A 260 2.92 -8.01 14.93
C THR A 260 2.72 -9.45 15.38
N PRO A 261 3.51 -9.99 16.33
CA PRO A 261 3.19 -11.27 16.96
C PRO A 261 1.92 -11.17 17.81
N ALA A 262 1.25 -12.30 18.07
CA ALA A 262 0.10 -12.33 18.97
C ALA A 262 0.52 -11.94 20.41
N SER A 263 -0.34 -11.19 21.11
CA SER A 263 -0.04 -10.69 22.46
C SER A 263 0.13 -11.80 23.50
N VAL A 264 -0.42 -12.99 23.26
CA VAL A 264 -0.22 -14.18 24.10
C VAL A 264 1.26 -14.61 24.15
N HIS A 265 2.06 -14.27 23.13
CA HIS A 265 3.49 -14.57 23.12
C HIS A 265 4.35 -13.61 23.96
N GLY A 266 3.80 -12.47 24.40
CA GLY A 266 4.51 -11.53 25.25
C GLY A 266 4.28 -10.07 24.91
N ALA A 267 5.28 -9.25 25.24
CA ALA A 267 5.21 -7.79 25.15
C ALA A 267 5.50 -7.23 23.75
N ASP A 268 5.90 -8.07 22.80
CA ASP A 268 6.36 -7.69 21.47
C ASP A 268 5.33 -6.80 20.75
N ALA A 269 4.05 -7.21 20.72
CA ALA A 269 2.96 -6.49 20.05
C ALA A 269 2.78 -5.07 20.59
N ARG A 270 2.76 -4.88 21.91
CA ARG A 270 2.62 -3.55 22.53
C ARG A 270 3.84 -2.67 22.32
N VAL A 271 5.05 -3.25 22.30
CA VAL A 271 6.29 -2.50 22.04
C VAL A 271 6.30 -2.01 20.61
N VAL A 272 5.95 -2.88 19.65
CA VAL A 272 5.84 -2.50 18.24
C VAL A 272 4.77 -1.42 18.05
N ALA A 273 3.58 -1.61 18.62
CA ALA A 273 2.49 -0.63 18.55
C ALA A 273 2.93 0.74 19.11
N ALA A 274 3.62 0.77 20.24
CA ALA A 274 4.14 2.01 20.83
C ALA A 274 5.11 2.77 19.92
N LYS A 275 5.89 2.06 19.07
CA LYS A 275 6.79 2.67 18.08
C LYS A 275 6.10 3.04 16.78
N CYS A 276 4.96 2.42 16.48
CA CYS A 276 4.14 2.74 15.31
C CYS A 276 3.28 3.98 15.55
N GLY A 277 2.79 4.17 16.77
CA GLY A 277 1.96 5.32 17.17
C GLY A 277 0.45 5.13 16.95
N ALA A 278 0.04 4.17 16.13
CA ALA A 278 -1.35 3.73 16.00
C ALA A 278 -1.46 2.20 16.11
N ALA A 279 -2.58 1.71 16.65
CA ALA A 279 -2.84 0.28 16.78
C ALA A 279 -4.28 -0.08 16.39
N LEU A 280 -4.43 -1.14 15.59
CA LEU A 280 -5.70 -1.74 15.21
C LEU A 280 -5.80 -3.13 15.83
N VAL A 281 -6.79 -3.33 16.70
CA VAL A 281 -6.95 -4.60 17.42
C VAL A 281 -7.85 -5.54 16.64
N ILE A 282 -7.39 -6.75 16.40
CA ILE A 282 -8.12 -7.80 15.70
C ILE A 282 -8.57 -8.84 16.72
N GLY A 283 -9.86 -9.15 16.70
CA GLY A 283 -10.43 -10.34 17.34
C GLY A 283 -11.08 -11.22 16.28
N ARG A 284 -11.26 -12.49 16.59
CA ARG A 284 -11.91 -13.48 15.74
C ARG A 284 -13.23 -13.93 16.32
N ARG A 285 -14.28 -13.85 15.51
CA ARG A 285 -15.64 -14.21 15.91
C ARG A 285 -15.70 -15.65 16.42
N GLY A 286 -16.31 -15.83 17.60
CA GLY A 286 -16.47 -17.14 18.23
C GLY A 286 -15.18 -17.81 18.71
N LYS A 287 -14.02 -17.13 18.62
CA LYS A 287 -12.72 -17.66 19.04
C LYS A 287 -12.03 -16.78 20.07
N SER A 288 -11.84 -15.50 19.80
CA SER A 288 -11.16 -14.61 20.74
C SER A 288 -12.01 -14.37 21.97
N ARG A 289 -11.41 -14.51 23.15
CA ARG A 289 -12.10 -14.31 24.43
C ARG A 289 -12.16 -12.83 24.76
N MET A 290 -13.32 -12.35 25.20
CA MET A 290 -13.52 -10.95 25.65
C MET A 290 -12.48 -10.51 26.68
N LYS A 291 -12.14 -11.40 27.63
CA LYS A 291 -11.10 -11.10 28.64
C LYS A 291 -9.73 -10.85 28.01
N SER A 292 -9.34 -11.62 26.99
CA SER A 292 -8.06 -11.45 26.29
C SER A 292 -8.03 -10.13 25.50
N MET A 293 -9.13 -9.82 24.80
CA MET A 293 -9.30 -8.53 24.10
C MET A 293 -9.18 -7.34 25.05
N GLN A 294 -9.90 -7.37 26.18
CA GLN A 294 -9.85 -6.31 27.18
C GLN A 294 -8.45 -6.16 27.79
N THR A 295 -7.76 -7.28 28.02
CA THR A 295 -6.38 -7.27 28.54
C THR A 295 -5.44 -6.57 27.57
N LEU A 296 -5.53 -6.89 26.27
CA LEU A 296 -4.73 -6.26 25.22
C LEU A 296 -5.05 -4.77 25.10
N ILE A 297 -6.33 -4.39 25.03
CA ILE A 297 -6.76 -2.98 24.93
C ILE A 297 -6.27 -2.18 26.14
N ASN A 298 -6.42 -2.71 27.36
CA ASN A 298 -5.94 -2.07 28.57
C ASN A 298 -4.40 -1.96 28.61
N ALA A 299 -3.69 -2.90 28.01
CA ALA A 299 -2.24 -2.83 27.89
C ALA A 299 -1.79 -1.77 26.88
N LEU A 300 -2.49 -1.63 25.75
CA LEU A 300 -2.22 -0.62 24.73
C LEU A 300 -2.54 0.79 25.24
N ALA A 301 -3.63 0.96 25.99
CA ALA A 301 -4.04 2.25 26.56
C ALA A 301 -3.04 2.83 27.57
N LYS A 302 -2.11 2.02 28.09
CA LYS A 302 -1.00 2.46 28.95
C LYS A 302 0.22 2.94 28.16
N GLY A 303 0.23 2.73 26.85
CA GLY A 303 1.30 3.14 25.95
C GLY A 303 0.94 4.39 25.15
N PRO A 304 1.89 4.88 24.33
CA PRO A 304 1.68 6.08 23.52
C PRO A 304 0.88 5.82 22.22
N ALA A 305 0.56 4.57 21.90
CA ALA A 305 -0.14 4.23 20.67
C ALA A 305 -1.62 4.59 20.78
N GLN A 306 -2.14 5.37 19.82
CA GLN A 306 -3.57 5.63 19.74
C GLN A 306 -4.29 4.39 19.20
N LEU A 307 -5.33 3.95 19.91
CA LEU A 307 -6.18 2.88 19.46
C LEU A 307 -7.07 3.37 18.31
N ALA A 308 -6.85 2.81 17.12
CA ALA A 308 -7.63 3.09 15.92
C ALA A 308 -9.05 2.51 16.01
N GLY A 309 -9.18 1.36 16.67
CA GLY A 309 -10.43 0.63 16.81
C GLY A 309 -10.21 -0.87 17.02
N VAL A 310 -11.31 -1.61 17.00
CA VAL A 310 -11.35 -3.06 17.09
C VAL A 310 -12.09 -3.62 15.89
N ILE A 311 -11.54 -4.63 15.24
CA ILE A 311 -12.18 -5.38 14.15
C ILE A 311 -12.44 -6.79 14.60
N VAL A 312 -13.63 -7.29 14.25
CA VAL A 312 -13.96 -8.70 14.39
C VAL A 312 -13.83 -9.35 13.02
N ASN A 313 -12.81 -10.20 12.90
CA ASN A 313 -12.53 -11.01 11.74
C ASN A 313 -13.26 -12.37 11.83
N GLU A 314 -13.54 -12.96 10.67
CA GLU A 314 -14.19 -14.26 10.53
C GLU A 314 -13.23 -15.36 10.05
N GLN A 315 -12.14 -14.96 9.37
CA GLN A 315 -11.11 -15.83 8.81
C GLN A 315 -10.25 -16.50 9.89
#